data_AF-A0A317HVC0-F1
#
_entry.id   AF-A0A317HVC0-F1
#
_cell.length_a   1.000
_cell.length_b   1.000
_cell.length_c   1.000
_cell.angle_alpha   90.00
_cell.angle_beta   90.00
_cell.angle_gamma   90.00
#
_symmetry.space_group_name_H-M   'P 1'
#
loop_
_entity.id
_entity.type
_entity.pdbx_description
1 polymer ?
#
loop_
_entity_poly.entity_id
_entity_poly.type
_entity_poly.pdbx_seq_one_letter_code
_entity_poly.pdbx_strand_id
1 'polypeptide(L)'
;MNLTKLSASILITVLFASVCAQTALPTKPFEQWSKTEAEKVLNDSNWTMKQELRLRFDKEVQKAAGSYSGVSGSAAAQSQTEVTSDLPVDFIFTLRLRSALPIRQAIVRLRNLETDIEKMNQSQMAAFDKQSKGLLECPACQNNYVVTLSSKSTNSPGADAVFNLFKGAQQADLERYIFLTNDRGERRPLIHFVPPKVPGDEATFFFPRLDDRGQPLLTETNKQLVVNLNDNRPTSVGNFQFDVSRLILKGKLEF
;
A
#
# COMPACT_ATOMS: atom_id res chain seq x y z
N MET A 1 -12.35 44.24 53.76
CA MET A 1 -11.41 43.24 53.19
C MET A 1 -12.24 42.15 52.55
N ASN A 2 -12.30 42.15 51.22
CA ASN A 2 -13.06 41.19 50.41
C ASN A 2 -12.18 39.96 50.13
N LEU A 3 -12.70 38.75 50.39
CA LEU A 3 -12.14 37.50 49.88
C LEU A 3 -13.20 36.79 49.04
N THR A 4 -13.12 37.03 47.74
CA THR A 4 -13.84 36.29 46.70
C THR A 4 -13.20 34.91 46.53
N LYS A 5 -13.97 33.85 46.77
CA LYS A 5 -13.58 32.47 46.46
C LYS A 5 -13.76 32.23 44.96
N LEU A 6 -12.66 31.97 44.25
CA LEU A 6 -12.70 31.47 42.87
C LEU A 6 -13.02 29.98 42.88
N SER A 7 -14.11 29.61 42.21
CA SER A 7 -14.49 28.24 41.88
C SER A 7 -13.61 27.72 40.74
N ALA A 8 -12.85 26.65 40.97
CA ALA A 8 -12.11 25.94 39.94
C ALA A 8 -12.97 24.81 39.36
N SER A 9 -13.56 25.04 38.18
CA SER A 9 -14.21 23.99 37.40
C SER A 9 -13.16 23.19 36.63
N ILE A 10 -12.96 21.93 37.03
CA ILE A 10 -12.09 20.97 36.32
C ILE A 10 -12.86 20.47 35.10
N LEU A 11 -12.42 20.91 33.91
CA LEU A 11 -12.92 20.42 32.63
C LEU A 11 -12.16 19.13 32.28
N ILE A 12 -12.80 17.97 32.48
CA ILE A 12 -12.26 16.67 32.06
C ILE A 12 -12.52 16.53 30.55
N THR A 13 -11.51 16.84 29.74
CA THR A 13 -11.53 16.56 28.30
C THR A 13 -11.25 15.08 28.08
N VAL A 14 -12.31 14.29 27.89
CA VAL A 14 -12.19 12.89 27.45
C VAL A 14 -11.77 12.90 25.98
N LEU A 15 -10.47 12.75 25.72
CA LEU A 15 -9.97 12.40 24.39
C LEU A 15 -10.43 10.98 24.05
N PHE A 16 -11.44 10.87 23.18
CA PHE A 16 -11.75 9.62 22.49
C PHE A 16 -10.62 9.33 21.49
N ALA A 17 -9.59 8.63 21.95
CA ALA A 17 -8.68 7.93 21.06
C ALA A 17 -9.44 6.73 20.49
N SER A 18 -9.95 6.86 19.26
CA SER A 18 -10.37 5.70 18.46
C SER A 18 -9.16 4.84 18.18
N VAL A 19 -8.82 3.97 19.12
CA VAL A 19 -7.88 2.87 18.90
C VAL A 19 -8.60 1.92 17.95
N CYS A 20 -8.36 2.08 16.64
CA CYS A 20 -8.61 0.99 15.70
C CYS A 20 -7.81 -0.21 16.23
N ALA A 21 -8.53 -1.18 16.80
CA ALA A 21 -7.96 -2.39 17.35
C ALA A 21 -7.42 -3.24 16.20
N GLN A 22 -6.19 -2.93 15.77
CA GLN A 22 -5.43 -3.80 14.87
C GLN A 22 -5.34 -5.18 15.53
N THR A 23 -5.80 -6.20 14.83
CA THR A 23 -6.04 -7.50 15.46
C THR A 23 -4.74 -8.30 15.52
N ALA A 24 -4.49 -8.95 16.66
CA ALA A 24 -3.37 -9.88 16.81
C ALA A 24 -3.44 -11.02 15.78
N LEU A 25 -2.28 -11.49 15.32
CA LEU A 25 -2.19 -12.62 14.39
C LEU A 25 -2.88 -13.88 14.97
N PRO A 26 -3.48 -14.74 14.12
CA PRO A 26 -3.99 -16.02 14.60
C PRO A 26 -2.86 -16.84 15.22
N THR A 27 -3.15 -17.53 16.32
CA THR A 27 -2.15 -18.30 17.09
C THR A 27 -1.75 -19.61 16.41
N LYS A 28 -2.62 -20.16 15.56
CA LYS A 28 -2.37 -21.38 14.78
C LYS A 28 -1.40 -21.13 13.61
N PRO A 29 -0.71 -22.17 13.11
CA PRO A 29 0.13 -22.09 11.91
C PRO A 29 -0.62 -21.52 10.71
N PHE A 30 0.07 -20.80 9.83
CA PHE A 30 -0.57 -20.07 8.73
C PHE A 30 -1.24 -20.98 7.70
N GLU A 31 -0.75 -22.20 7.59
CA GLU A 31 -1.31 -23.28 6.79
C GLU A 31 -2.73 -23.66 7.23
N GLN A 32 -3.11 -23.34 8.47
CA GLN A 32 -4.42 -23.62 9.06
C GLN A 32 -5.33 -22.38 9.11
N TRP A 33 -4.88 -21.22 8.64
CA TRP A 33 -5.74 -20.03 8.56
C TRP A 33 -6.89 -20.27 7.57
N SER A 34 -8.07 -19.78 7.91
CA SER A 34 -9.18 -19.65 6.98
C SER A 34 -8.91 -18.53 5.97
N LYS A 35 -9.73 -18.46 4.92
CA LYS A 35 -9.67 -17.35 3.95
C LYS A 35 -9.81 -16.00 4.66
N THR A 36 -10.80 -15.86 5.54
CA THR A 36 -11.07 -14.64 6.30
C THR A 36 -9.91 -14.24 7.20
N GLU A 37 -9.24 -15.19 7.87
CA GLU A 37 -8.07 -14.89 8.71
C GLU A 37 -6.89 -14.39 7.87
N ALA A 38 -6.60 -15.03 6.73
CA ALA A 38 -5.53 -14.59 5.85
C ALA A 38 -5.84 -13.22 5.21
N GLU A 39 -7.07 -12.99 4.75
CA GLU A 39 -7.53 -11.68 4.27
C GLU A 39 -7.41 -10.61 5.36
N LYS A 40 -7.71 -10.96 6.61
CA LYS A 40 -7.57 -10.03 7.74
C LYS A 40 -6.12 -9.65 7.96
N VAL A 41 -5.17 -10.59 7.92
CA VAL A 41 -3.73 -10.26 8.01
C VAL A 41 -3.32 -9.28 6.89
N LEU A 42 -3.83 -9.46 5.67
CA LEU A 42 -3.49 -8.58 4.54
C LEU A 42 -4.15 -7.21 4.61
N ASN A 43 -5.28 -7.06 5.30
CA ASN A 43 -6.12 -5.86 5.20
C ASN A 43 -6.32 -5.13 6.54
N ASP A 44 -6.01 -5.76 7.66
CA ASP A 44 -6.30 -5.28 9.01
C ASP A 44 -5.30 -5.90 10.02
N SER A 45 -4.02 -5.58 9.82
CA SER A 45 -2.93 -5.98 10.70
C SER A 45 -1.96 -4.82 10.93
N ASN A 46 -1.03 -4.99 11.86
CA ASN A 46 0.00 -3.98 12.16
C ASN A 46 0.91 -3.69 10.95
N TRP A 47 0.99 -4.60 9.98
CA TRP A 47 1.82 -4.50 8.76
C TRP A 47 1.05 -3.93 7.56
N THR A 48 -0.20 -3.49 7.78
CA THR A 48 -1.03 -2.91 6.74
C THR A 48 -1.59 -1.57 7.18
N MET A 49 -1.54 -0.57 6.30
CA MET A 49 -2.19 0.72 6.49
C MET A 49 -3.15 1.01 5.33
N LYS A 50 -4.25 1.67 5.65
CA LYS A 50 -5.26 2.06 4.67
C LYS A 50 -5.44 3.57 4.67
N GLN A 51 -5.68 4.14 3.49
CA GLN A 51 -6.05 5.53 3.33
C GLN A 51 -7.22 5.62 2.36
N GLU A 52 -8.27 6.34 2.76
CA GLU A 52 -9.42 6.60 1.90
C GLU A 52 -9.21 7.94 1.19
N LEU A 53 -9.29 7.94 -0.14
CA LEU A 53 -9.22 9.15 -0.95
C LEU A 53 -10.37 9.17 -1.94
N ARG A 54 -10.90 10.38 -2.14
CA ARG A 54 -11.85 10.70 -3.20
C ARG A 54 -11.08 11.39 -4.33
N LEU A 55 -11.00 10.75 -5.49
CA LEU A 55 -10.25 11.26 -6.65
C LEU A 55 -11.18 11.62 -7.80
N ARG A 56 -10.86 12.68 -8.53
CA ARG A 56 -11.46 13.00 -9.83
C ARG A 56 -10.50 12.53 -10.91
N PHE A 57 -11.00 11.72 -11.85
CA PHE A 57 -10.24 11.42 -13.06
C PHE A 57 -10.71 12.38 -14.14
N ASP A 58 -9.98 13.46 -14.32
CA ASP A 58 -10.10 14.21 -15.56
C ASP A 58 -9.60 13.26 -16.64
N LYS A 59 -10.47 12.83 -17.56
CA LYS A 59 -10.01 12.22 -18.80
C LYS A 59 -9.29 13.32 -19.57
N GLU A 60 -8.03 13.58 -19.26
CA GLU A 60 -7.16 14.31 -20.16
C GLU A 60 -7.10 13.50 -21.45
N VAL A 61 -7.89 13.95 -22.42
CA VAL A 61 -7.67 13.63 -23.82
C VAL A 61 -6.23 14.04 -24.09
N GLN A 62 -5.33 13.07 -24.15
CA GLN A 62 -4.00 13.23 -24.74
C GLN A 62 -4.20 13.67 -26.19
N LYS A 63 -4.44 14.96 -26.41
CA LYS A 63 -4.24 15.59 -27.71
C LYS A 63 -2.73 15.57 -27.91
N ALA A 64 -2.26 14.53 -28.59
CA ALA A 64 -0.93 14.50 -29.15
C ALA A 64 -0.71 15.83 -29.89
N ALA A 65 0.23 16.64 -29.39
CA ALA A 65 0.67 17.84 -30.05
C ALA A 65 1.38 17.43 -31.34
N GLY A 66 0.67 17.47 -32.45
CA GLY A 66 1.22 17.17 -33.77
C GLY A 66 0.23 16.49 -34.71
N SER A 67 -0.87 17.16 -35.06
CA SER A 67 -1.54 16.88 -36.33
C SER A 67 -2.17 18.14 -36.88
N TYR A 68 -1.38 18.87 -37.64
CA TYR A 68 -1.87 19.82 -38.64
C TYR A 68 -2.37 18.99 -39.82
N SER A 69 -3.68 19.02 -40.03
CA SER A 69 -4.29 18.72 -41.33
C SER A 69 -5.62 19.44 -41.37
N GLY A 70 -5.61 20.62 -41.98
CA GLY A 70 -6.84 21.32 -42.33
C GLY A 70 -7.50 20.60 -43.49
N VAL A 71 -8.77 20.25 -43.33
CA VAL A 71 -9.74 20.13 -44.43
C VAL A 71 -11.12 20.49 -43.89
N SER A 72 -11.72 21.48 -44.54
CA SER A 72 -13.11 21.91 -44.39
C SER A 72 -14.08 20.79 -44.80
N GLY A 73 -15.14 20.56 -44.02
CA GLY A 73 -16.19 19.62 -44.42
C GLY A 73 -17.35 19.58 -43.43
N SER A 74 -18.49 20.09 -43.87
CA SER A 74 -19.79 20.13 -43.20
C SER A 74 -20.38 18.74 -42.89
N ALA A 75 -21.21 18.71 -41.84
CA ALA A 75 -22.23 17.72 -41.50
C ALA A 75 -21.77 16.41 -40.82
N ALA A 76 -21.83 16.41 -39.49
CA ALA A 76 -22.40 15.30 -38.71
C ALA A 76 -22.80 15.84 -37.33
N ALA A 77 -24.08 16.23 -37.20
CA ALA A 77 -24.73 16.29 -35.90
C ALA A 77 -24.91 14.85 -35.41
N GLN A 78 -23.91 14.34 -34.70
CA GLN A 78 -24.11 13.28 -33.73
C GLN A 78 -23.73 13.87 -32.39
N SER A 79 -24.78 14.20 -31.63
CA SER A 79 -24.75 14.43 -30.20
C SER A 79 -24.10 13.20 -29.55
N GLN A 80 -22.77 13.17 -29.50
CA GLN A 80 -22.08 12.42 -28.48
C GLN A 80 -22.43 13.12 -27.18
N THR A 81 -23.43 12.57 -26.50
CA THR A 81 -23.59 12.76 -25.08
C THR A 81 -22.32 12.18 -24.44
N GLU A 82 -21.25 12.96 -24.43
CA GLU A 82 -20.18 12.80 -23.46
C GLU A 82 -20.83 13.07 -22.10
N VAL A 83 -21.43 12.02 -21.54
CA VAL A 83 -21.61 11.93 -20.11
C VAL A 83 -20.20 11.71 -19.56
N THR A 84 -19.41 12.79 -19.53
CA THR A 84 -18.27 12.90 -18.63
C THR A 84 -18.88 12.84 -17.24
N SER A 85 -18.96 11.64 -16.68
CA SER A 85 -19.25 11.52 -15.27
C SER A 85 -18.03 12.08 -14.53
N ASP A 86 -18.04 13.40 -14.30
CA ASP A 86 -17.20 14.15 -13.36
C ASP A 86 -17.42 13.70 -11.89
N LEU A 87 -18.05 12.54 -11.70
CA LEU A 87 -18.33 11.99 -10.41
C LEU A 87 -17.01 11.49 -9.82
N PRO A 88 -16.63 11.99 -8.64
CA PRO A 88 -15.41 11.54 -8.01
C PRO A 88 -15.55 10.08 -7.60
N VAL A 89 -14.44 9.35 -7.73
CA VAL A 89 -14.34 7.94 -7.37
C VAL A 89 -13.68 7.82 -6.00
N ASP A 90 -14.32 7.05 -5.12
CA ASP A 90 -13.82 6.77 -3.78
C ASP A 90 -12.93 5.53 -3.83
N PHE A 91 -11.71 5.65 -3.31
CA PHE A 91 -10.70 4.60 -3.27
C PHE A 91 -10.26 4.31 -1.85
N ILE A 92 -10.04 3.03 -1.57
CA ILE A 92 -9.25 2.57 -0.44
C ILE A 92 -7.87 2.18 -0.98
N PHE A 93 -6.87 2.96 -0.64
CA PHE A 93 -5.47 2.60 -0.82
C PHE A 93 -5.04 1.70 0.32
N THR A 94 -4.38 0.59 0.01
CA THR A 94 -3.87 -0.34 1.02
C THR A 94 -2.37 -0.53 0.80
N LEU A 95 -1.58 -0.08 1.77
CA LEU A 95 -0.14 -0.25 1.80
C LEU A 95 0.24 -1.40 2.74
N ARG A 96 1.08 -2.32 2.26
CA ARG A 96 1.51 -3.51 3.01
C ARG A 96 3.02 -3.55 3.13
N LEU A 97 3.51 -3.86 4.34
CA LEU A 97 4.92 -4.16 4.57
C LEU A 97 5.20 -5.58 4.05
N ARG A 98 5.41 -5.69 2.74
CA ARG A 98 5.49 -6.97 2.00
C ARG A 98 6.63 -7.86 2.46
N SER A 99 7.67 -7.30 3.05
CA SER A 99 8.77 -8.09 3.63
C SER A 99 8.37 -8.89 4.87
N ALA A 100 7.26 -8.55 5.51
CA ALA A 100 6.95 -9.07 6.82
C ALA A 100 6.48 -10.51 6.66
N LEU A 101 7.00 -11.40 7.51
CA LEU A 101 6.64 -12.82 7.43
C LEU A 101 5.11 -13.04 7.48
N PRO A 102 4.33 -12.37 8.36
CA PRO A 102 2.88 -12.56 8.40
C PRO A 102 2.17 -12.20 7.09
N ILE A 103 2.60 -11.12 6.43
CA ILE A 103 2.05 -10.72 5.13
C ILE A 103 2.36 -11.78 4.07
N ARG A 104 3.59 -12.29 4.02
CA ARG A 104 4.00 -13.32 3.04
C ARG A 104 3.27 -14.64 3.26
N GLN A 105 3.11 -15.05 4.52
CA GLN A 105 2.32 -16.21 4.94
C GLN A 105 0.85 -16.09 4.51
N ALA A 106 0.23 -14.92 4.73
CA ALA A 106 -1.16 -14.69 4.33
C ALA A 106 -1.36 -14.78 2.82
N ILE A 107 -0.44 -14.21 2.01
CA ILE A 107 -0.52 -14.32 0.55
C ILE A 107 -0.40 -15.78 0.09
N VAL A 108 0.57 -16.52 0.63
CA VAL A 108 0.74 -17.94 0.29
C VAL A 108 -0.50 -18.73 0.70
N ARG A 109 -1.08 -18.44 1.87
CA ARG A 109 -2.29 -19.13 2.32
C ARG A 109 -3.49 -18.87 1.42
N LEU A 110 -3.75 -17.62 1.04
CA LEU A 110 -4.85 -17.32 0.11
C LEU A 110 -4.65 -18.04 -1.21
N ARG A 111 -3.42 -18.04 -1.72
CA ARG A 111 -3.11 -18.77 -2.95
C ARG A 111 -3.38 -20.27 -2.82
N ASN A 112 -2.99 -20.88 -1.70
CA ASN A 112 -3.26 -22.29 -1.43
C ASN A 112 -4.77 -22.60 -1.38
N LEU A 113 -5.57 -21.67 -0.85
CA LEU A 113 -7.03 -21.83 -0.73
C LEU A 113 -7.78 -21.59 -2.05
N GLU A 114 -7.23 -20.77 -2.94
CA GLU A 114 -7.85 -20.40 -4.22
C GLU A 114 -7.40 -21.29 -5.39
N THR A 115 -6.40 -22.13 -5.15
CA THR A 115 -5.85 -23.04 -6.15
C THR A 115 -6.41 -24.44 -5.94
N ASP A 116 -6.91 -25.08 -7.01
CA ASP A 116 -7.33 -26.48 -7.01
C ASP A 116 -6.11 -27.42 -6.99
N ILE A 117 -5.39 -27.46 -5.87
CA ILE A 117 -4.14 -28.23 -5.70
C ILE A 117 -4.36 -29.73 -6.00
N GLU A 118 -5.53 -30.27 -5.69
CA GLU A 118 -5.89 -31.67 -5.94
C GLU A 118 -5.90 -32.06 -7.42
N LYS A 119 -6.06 -31.07 -8.32
CA LYS A 119 -6.07 -31.28 -9.78
C LYS A 119 -4.69 -31.11 -10.41
N MET A 120 -3.67 -30.74 -9.63
CA MET A 120 -2.32 -30.51 -10.14
C MET A 120 -1.59 -31.83 -10.36
N ASN A 121 -0.93 -31.95 -11.51
CA ASN A 121 0.08 -32.99 -11.72
C ASN A 121 1.38 -32.66 -10.97
N GLN A 122 2.33 -33.59 -10.95
CA GLN A 122 3.59 -33.45 -10.23
C GLN A 122 4.41 -32.21 -10.64
N SER A 123 4.46 -31.89 -11.94
CA SER A 123 5.20 -30.71 -12.42
C SER A 123 4.53 -29.40 -12.00
N GLN A 124 3.20 -29.35 -12.01
CA GLN A 124 2.43 -28.19 -11.58
C GLN A 124 2.59 -27.97 -10.07
N MET A 125 2.52 -29.04 -9.28
CA MET A 125 2.76 -28.99 -7.84
C MET A 125 4.17 -28.46 -7.53
N ALA A 126 5.20 -29.00 -8.18
CA ALA A 126 6.58 -28.56 -7.96
C ALA A 126 6.78 -27.06 -8.31
N ALA A 127 6.16 -26.58 -9.38
CA ALA A 127 6.19 -25.17 -9.74
C ALA A 127 5.45 -24.29 -8.72
N PHE A 128 4.29 -24.76 -8.25
CA PHE A 128 3.50 -24.11 -7.22
C PHE A 128 4.29 -23.97 -5.91
N ASP A 129 4.86 -25.07 -5.42
CA ASP A 129 5.68 -25.12 -4.21
C ASP A 129 6.90 -24.23 -4.32
N LYS A 130 7.59 -24.25 -5.47
CA LYS A 130 8.74 -23.37 -5.71
C LYS A 130 8.35 -21.89 -5.61
N GLN A 131 7.21 -21.50 -6.16
CA GLN A 131 6.74 -20.12 -6.10
C GLN A 131 6.29 -19.74 -4.68
N SER A 132 5.57 -20.62 -3.99
CA SER A 132 5.15 -20.42 -2.60
C SER A 132 6.37 -20.29 -1.68
N LYS A 133 7.39 -21.13 -1.86
CA LYS A 133 8.67 -21.03 -1.17
C LYS A 133 9.38 -19.71 -1.46
N GLY A 134 9.46 -19.30 -2.73
CA GLY A 134 10.06 -18.02 -3.11
C GLY A 134 9.39 -16.82 -2.43
N LEU A 135 8.06 -16.85 -2.27
CA LEU A 135 7.31 -15.84 -1.51
C LEU A 135 7.59 -15.92 0.01
N LEU A 136 7.65 -17.12 0.58
CA LEU A 136 7.92 -17.34 2.02
C LEU A 136 9.38 -17.13 2.44
N GLU A 137 10.34 -17.24 1.54
CA GLU A 137 11.74 -16.94 1.83
C GLU A 137 12.08 -15.50 1.48
N CYS A 138 11.45 -14.96 0.43
CA CYS A 138 11.68 -13.64 -0.14
C CYS A 138 13.16 -13.24 -0.12
N PRO A 139 14.01 -13.79 -1.00
CA PRO A 139 15.42 -13.43 -1.06
C PRO A 139 15.65 -11.92 -1.18
N ALA A 140 14.81 -11.21 -1.93
CA ALA A 140 14.87 -9.76 -2.04
C ALA A 140 14.64 -9.05 -0.69
N CYS A 141 13.83 -9.61 0.20
CA CYS A 141 13.55 -9.06 1.52
C CYS A 141 14.74 -9.16 2.49
N GLN A 142 15.76 -9.97 2.20
CA GLN A 142 16.95 -10.08 3.06
C GLN A 142 17.76 -8.78 3.07
N ASN A 143 17.88 -8.14 1.91
CA ASN A 143 18.65 -6.91 1.75
C ASN A 143 17.78 -5.66 1.60
N ASN A 144 16.47 -5.85 1.42
CA ASN A 144 15.54 -4.75 1.17
C ASN A 144 14.36 -4.75 2.14
N TYR A 145 13.95 -3.56 2.53
CA TYR A 145 12.59 -3.30 2.94
C TYR A 145 11.72 -3.28 1.67
N VAL A 146 10.76 -4.18 1.57
CA VAL A 146 9.82 -4.28 0.44
C VAL A 146 8.42 -3.87 0.90
N VAL A 147 7.82 -2.93 0.18
CA VAL A 147 6.49 -2.40 0.44
C VAL A 147 5.64 -2.54 -0.82
N THR A 148 4.36 -2.87 -0.67
CA THR A 148 3.41 -2.87 -1.78
C THR A 148 2.26 -1.91 -1.55
N LEU A 149 1.74 -1.34 -2.64
CA LEU A 149 0.58 -0.47 -2.65
C LEU A 149 -0.45 -1.02 -3.63
N SER A 150 -1.71 -1.05 -3.20
CA SER A 150 -2.87 -1.43 -4.01
C SER A 150 -4.00 -0.43 -3.82
N SER A 151 -4.94 -0.39 -4.76
CA SER A 151 -6.18 0.37 -4.59
C SER A 151 -7.40 -0.43 -4.99
N LYS A 152 -8.51 -0.13 -4.33
CA LYS A 152 -9.83 -0.65 -4.71
C LYS A 152 -10.84 0.48 -4.60
N SER A 153 -11.64 0.67 -5.65
CA SER A 153 -12.76 1.59 -5.57
C SER A 153 -13.95 0.99 -4.81
N THR A 154 -14.63 1.83 -4.02
CA THR A 154 -15.86 1.46 -3.29
C THR A 154 -17.12 1.76 -4.09
N ASN A 155 -17.07 2.66 -5.07
CA ASN A 155 -18.22 3.12 -5.84
C ASN A 155 -18.09 2.95 -7.37
N SER A 156 -16.95 2.45 -7.86
CA SER A 156 -16.69 2.20 -9.29
C SER A 156 -15.93 0.89 -9.48
N PRO A 157 -16.63 -0.27 -9.57
CA PRO A 157 -15.98 -1.56 -9.76
C PRO A 157 -15.05 -1.59 -10.97
N GLY A 158 -13.83 -2.10 -10.78
CA GLY A 158 -12.80 -2.16 -11.82
C GLY A 158 -11.94 -0.89 -11.95
N ALA A 159 -12.30 0.22 -11.31
CA ALA A 159 -11.42 1.37 -11.22
C ALA A 159 -10.23 1.06 -10.28
N ASP A 160 -9.02 1.38 -10.75
CA ASP A 160 -7.77 1.16 -10.02
C ASP A 160 -6.84 2.37 -10.20
N ALA A 161 -6.73 3.17 -9.14
CA ALA A 161 -5.90 4.37 -9.11
C ALA A 161 -4.41 4.03 -9.10
N VAL A 162 -4.01 2.95 -8.42
CA VAL A 162 -2.60 2.51 -8.36
C VAL A 162 -2.14 2.06 -9.74
N PHE A 163 -2.91 1.22 -10.42
CA PHE A 163 -2.57 0.82 -11.79
C PHE A 163 -2.45 2.04 -12.71
N ASN A 164 -3.43 2.96 -12.67
CA ASN A 164 -3.41 4.14 -13.54
C ASN A 164 -2.23 5.08 -13.25
N LEU A 165 -1.85 5.23 -11.99
CA LEU A 165 -0.73 6.08 -11.58
C LEU A 165 0.63 5.47 -11.93
N PHE A 166 0.77 4.15 -11.78
CA PHE A 166 2.09 3.51 -11.75
C PHE A 166 2.43 2.60 -12.96
N LYS A 167 1.46 2.23 -13.82
CA LYS A 167 1.68 1.28 -14.94
C LYS A 167 2.79 1.67 -15.93
N GLY A 168 3.10 2.96 -16.05
CA GLY A 168 4.15 3.48 -16.94
C GLY A 168 5.29 4.21 -16.23
N ALA A 169 5.27 4.26 -14.90
CA ALA A 169 6.23 5.03 -14.13
C ALA A 169 7.63 4.39 -14.21
N GLN A 170 8.66 5.22 -14.35
CA GLN A 170 10.06 4.78 -14.25
C GLN A 170 10.58 5.03 -12.85
N GLN A 171 11.50 4.19 -12.37
CA GLN A 171 12.10 4.33 -11.05
C GLN A 171 12.75 5.72 -10.84
N ALA A 172 13.45 6.24 -11.85
CA ALA A 172 14.14 7.53 -11.79
C ALA A 172 13.19 8.72 -11.55
N ASP A 173 11.93 8.61 -11.98
CA ASP A 173 10.91 9.63 -11.74
C ASP A 173 10.39 9.58 -10.30
N LEU A 174 10.45 8.40 -9.67
CA LEU A 174 9.86 8.12 -8.36
C LEU A 174 10.85 8.31 -7.19
N GLU A 175 12.14 8.06 -7.40
CA GLU A 175 13.15 7.99 -6.33
C GLU A 175 13.28 9.28 -5.49
N ARG A 176 12.93 10.43 -6.07
CA ARG A 176 12.96 11.73 -5.39
C ARG A 176 11.88 11.84 -4.32
N TYR A 177 10.72 11.25 -4.60
CA TYR A 177 9.48 11.43 -3.84
C TYR A 177 9.14 10.21 -2.98
N ILE A 178 9.54 9.01 -3.42
CA ILE A 178 9.26 7.76 -2.74
C ILE A 178 10.47 7.32 -1.91
N PHE A 179 10.28 7.27 -0.60
CA PHE A 179 11.34 6.91 0.34
C PHE A 179 10.78 6.47 1.69
N LEU A 180 11.59 5.78 2.48
CA LEU A 180 11.30 5.49 3.88
C LEU A 180 11.99 6.50 4.79
N THR A 181 11.35 6.88 5.89
CA THR A 181 12.00 7.57 7.01
C THR A 181 11.63 6.97 8.35
N ASN A 182 12.50 7.10 9.33
CA ASN A 182 12.19 6.78 10.72
C ASN A 182 12.00 8.06 11.57
N ASP A 183 11.70 7.87 12.86
CA ASP A 183 11.52 8.92 13.86
C ASP A 183 12.79 9.72 14.19
N ARG A 184 13.96 9.30 13.68
CA ARG A 184 15.25 10.00 13.83
C ARG A 184 15.59 10.87 12.62
N GLY A 185 14.73 10.87 11.59
CA GLY A 185 14.96 11.58 10.34
C GLY A 185 15.91 10.87 9.38
N GLU A 186 16.32 9.63 9.68
CA GLU A 186 17.11 8.81 8.77
C GLU A 186 16.23 8.39 7.58
N ARG A 187 16.82 8.31 6.37
CA ARG A 187 16.11 8.02 5.12
C ARG A 187 16.66 6.78 4.41
N ARG A 188 15.81 6.04 3.71
CA ARG A 188 16.21 5.05 2.68
C ARG A 188 15.55 5.40 1.35
N PRO A 189 16.35 5.62 0.28
CA PRO A 189 15.81 5.93 -1.05
C PRO A 189 15.21 4.67 -1.69
N LEU A 190 14.30 4.88 -2.64
CA LEU A 190 13.84 3.83 -3.54
C LEU A 190 15.01 3.37 -4.44
N ILE A 191 15.33 2.08 -4.43
CA ILE A 191 16.42 1.50 -5.24
C ILE A 191 15.94 0.51 -6.29
N HIS A 192 14.71 0.01 -6.14
CA HIS A 192 14.05 -0.79 -7.16
C HIS A 192 12.54 -0.57 -7.13
N PHE A 193 11.90 -0.57 -8.29
CA PHE A 193 10.47 -0.42 -8.45
C PHE A 193 9.93 -1.43 -9.47
N VAL A 194 8.83 -2.09 -9.11
CA VAL A 194 8.08 -2.96 -10.02
C VAL A 194 6.69 -2.37 -10.22
N PRO A 195 6.36 -1.90 -11.43
CA PRO A 195 5.04 -1.35 -11.72
C PRO A 195 3.97 -2.46 -11.75
N PRO A 196 2.71 -2.12 -11.42
CA PRO A 196 1.59 -3.04 -11.58
C PRO A 196 1.38 -3.33 -13.07
N LYS A 197 1.21 -4.60 -13.42
CA LYS A 197 1.12 -5.03 -14.84
C LYS A 197 -0.29 -5.00 -15.40
N VAL A 198 -1.27 -5.19 -14.53
CA VAL A 198 -2.70 -5.23 -14.86
C VAL A 198 -3.51 -4.54 -13.77
N PRO A 199 -4.75 -4.09 -14.04
CA PRO A 199 -5.65 -3.63 -12.99
C PRO A 199 -5.83 -4.70 -11.91
N GLY A 200 -5.80 -4.29 -10.64
CA GLY A 200 -5.83 -5.14 -9.46
C GLY A 200 -4.46 -5.63 -8.98
N ASP A 201 -3.39 -5.41 -9.74
CA ASP A 201 -2.02 -5.72 -9.35
C ASP A 201 -1.43 -4.65 -8.40
N GLU A 202 -0.37 -5.00 -7.68
CA GLU A 202 0.26 -4.09 -6.71
C GLU A 202 1.47 -3.36 -7.32
N ALA A 203 1.65 -2.10 -6.97
CA ALA A 203 2.93 -1.40 -7.15
C ALA A 203 3.90 -1.85 -6.04
N THR A 204 5.11 -2.30 -6.39
CA THR A 204 6.09 -2.79 -5.41
C THR A 204 7.33 -1.89 -5.35
N PHE A 205 7.73 -1.51 -4.14
CA PHE A 205 8.83 -0.60 -3.85
C PHE A 205 9.87 -1.29 -2.98
N PHE A 206 11.15 -1.12 -3.34
CA PHE A 206 12.28 -1.72 -2.64
C PHE A 206 13.21 -0.62 -2.13
N PHE A 207 13.55 -0.70 -0.85
CA PHE A 207 14.46 0.22 -0.18
C PHE A 207 15.56 -0.58 0.50
N PRO A 208 16.82 -0.12 0.51
CA PRO A 208 17.90 -0.87 1.13
C PRO A 208 17.67 -0.97 2.64
N ARG A 209 17.93 -2.15 3.23
CA ARG A 209 17.84 -2.31 4.69
C ARG A 209 18.94 -1.51 5.39
N LEU A 210 20.16 -1.71 4.91
CA LEU A 210 21.36 -1.12 5.48
C LEU A 210 21.74 0.15 4.72
N ASP A 211 22.33 1.12 5.41
CA ASP A 211 23.08 2.19 4.76
C ASP A 211 24.52 1.77 4.43
N ASP A 212 25.30 2.70 3.88
CA ASP A 212 26.71 2.50 3.53
C ASP A 212 27.60 2.14 4.74
N ARG A 213 27.13 2.37 5.97
CA ARG A 213 27.82 2.00 7.22
C ARG A 213 27.31 0.68 7.80
N GLY A 214 26.45 -0.03 7.08
CA GLY A 214 25.86 -1.28 7.52
C GLY A 214 24.77 -1.14 8.59
N GLN A 215 24.21 0.06 8.81
CA GLN A 215 23.20 0.28 9.84
C GLN A 215 21.78 0.12 9.28
N PRO A 216 20.87 -0.60 9.96
CA PRO A 216 19.49 -0.71 9.53
C PRO A 216 18.74 0.62 9.72
N LEU A 217 17.75 0.92 8.87
CA LEU A 217 16.87 2.08 9.09
C LEU A 217 16.03 1.92 10.36
N LEU A 218 15.59 0.68 10.63
CA LEU A 218 14.71 0.37 11.74
C LEU A 218 15.37 -0.61 12.71
N THR A 219 15.22 -0.29 13.98
CA THR A 219 15.55 -1.10 15.15
C THR A 219 14.33 -1.15 16.05
N GLU A 220 14.34 -2.03 17.06
CA GLU A 220 13.26 -2.14 18.05
C GLU A 220 13.06 -0.86 18.89
N THR A 221 14.04 0.03 18.88
CA THR A 221 14.00 1.32 19.61
C THR A 221 13.37 2.46 18.82
N ASN A 222 13.15 2.28 17.52
CA ASN A 222 12.44 3.27 16.71
C ASN A 222 10.97 3.29 17.10
N LYS A 223 10.35 4.47 17.09
CA LYS A 223 8.91 4.63 17.38
C LYS A 223 8.06 4.56 16.12
N GLN A 224 8.60 5.08 15.01
CA GLN A 224 7.83 5.28 13.80
C GLN A 224 8.63 4.93 12.55
N LEU A 225 7.92 4.35 11.59
CA LEU A 225 8.31 4.29 10.19
C LEU A 225 7.30 5.11 9.38
N VAL A 226 7.79 5.89 8.42
CA VAL A 226 6.97 6.58 7.43
C VAL A 226 7.36 6.10 6.04
N VAL A 227 6.37 5.68 5.25
CA VAL A 227 6.50 5.47 3.81
C VAL A 227 6.01 6.74 3.14
N ASN A 228 6.91 7.49 2.52
CA ASN A 228 6.58 8.67 1.74
C ASN A 228 6.23 8.23 0.31
N LEU A 229 5.06 8.65 -0.17
CA LEU A 229 4.60 8.40 -1.54
C LEU A 229 4.14 9.69 -2.25
N ASN A 230 4.39 10.84 -1.64
CA ASN A 230 3.87 12.12 -2.11
C ASN A 230 4.79 12.71 -3.18
N ASP A 231 4.28 12.86 -4.41
CA ASP A 231 4.95 13.51 -5.54
C ASP A 231 4.69 15.03 -5.62
N ASN A 232 4.19 15.61 -4.53
CA ASN A 232 3.71 17.00 -4.39
C ASN A 232 2.52 17.35 -5.30
N ARG A 233 1.77 16.37 -5.81
CA ARG A 233 0.53 16.64 -6.55
C ARG A 233 -0.69 16.74 -5.61
N PRO A 234 -1.66 17.65 -5.86
CA PRO A 234 -2.79 17.87 -4.95
C PRO A 234 -3.71 16.65 -4.72
N THR A 235 -3.65 15.66 -5.60
CA THR A 235 -4.47 14.44 -5.60
C THR A 235 -3.65 13.18 -5.35
N SER A 236 -2.42 13.31 -4.83
CA SER A 236 -1.53 12.17 -4.63
C SER A 236 -1.90 11.34 -3.41
N VAL A 237 -1.53 10.06 -3.45
CA VAL A 237 -1.50 9.21 -2.27
C VAL A 237 -0.59 9.84 -1.22
N GLY A 238 -1.05 9.87 0.04
CA GLY A 238 -0.33 10.49 1.14
C GLY A 238 0.78 9.60 1.70
N ASN A 239 1.37 10.06 2.79
CA ASN A 239 2.34 9.28 3.56
C ASN A 239 1.63 8.26 4.45
N PHE A 240 2.18 7.06 4.54
CA PHE A 240 1.70 6.03 5.47
C PHE A 240 2.64 5.94 6.67
N GLN A 241 2.08 5.88 7.87
CA GLN A 241 2.85 5.84 9.11
C GLN A 241 2.57 4.55 9.87
N PHE A 242 3.63 3.90 10.33
CA PHE A 242 3.58 2.69 11.15
C PHE A 242 4.18 2.95 12.52
N ASP A 243 3.51 2.44 13.56
CA ASP A 243 4.06 2.32 14.90
C ASP A 243 4.97 1.08 14.95
N VAL A 244 6.28 1.31 15.06
CA VAL A 244 7.29 0.24 15.00
C VAL A 244 7.16 -0.71 16.18
N SER A 245 6.68 -0.24 17.34
CA SER A 245 6.49 -1.10 18.51
C SER A 245 5.46 -2.21 18.26
N ARG A 246 4.51 -1.98 17.34
CA ARG A 246 3.49 -2.96 16.93
C ARG A 246 3.99 -3.95 15.88
N LEU A 247 5.14 -3.69 15.26
CA LEU A 247 5.77 -4.58 14.28
C LEU A 247 6.64 -5.66 14.94
N ILE A 248 6.78 -5.64 16.27
CA ILE A 248 7.57 -6.61 17.01
C ILE A 248 6.75 -7.89 17.22
N LEU A 249 7.26 -9.01 16.72
CA LEU A 249 6.68 -10.34 16.94
C LEU A 249 7.73 -11.23 17.61
N LYS A 250 7.37 -11.83 18.75
CA LYS A 250 8.26 -12.72 19.53
C LYS A 250 9.63 -12.08 19.83
N GLY A 251 9.64 -10.78 20.14
CA GLY A 251 10.84 -10.02 20.47
C GLY A 251 11.77 -9.76 19.30
N LYS A 252 11.26 -9.79 18.06
CA LYS A 252 11.98 -9.40 16.86
C LYS A 252 11.15 -8.43 16.05
N LEU A 253 11.79 -7.40 15.50
CA LEU A 253 11.16 -6.53 14.51
C LEU A 253 10.84 -7.33 13.24
N GLU A 254 9.56 -7.56 12.98
CA GLU A 254 9.09 -8.16 11.73
C GLU A 254 8.79 -7.05 10.74
N PHE A 255 9.65 -6.93 9.74
CA PHE A 255 9.43 -6.05 8.59
C PHE A 255 9.56 -6.80 7.29
#